data_AF-A0A1B2EDK5-F1
#
_entry.id   AF-A0A1B2EDK5-F1
#
_cell.length_a   1.000
_cell.length_b   1.000
_cell.length_c   1.000
_cell.angle_alpha   90.00
_cell.angle_beta   90.00
_cell.angle_gamma   90.00
#
_symmetry.space_group_name_H-M   'P 1'
#
loop_
_entity.id
_entity.type
_entity.pdbx_description
1 polymer ?
#
loop_
_entity_poly.entity_id
_entity_poly.type
_entity_poly.pdbx_seq_one_letter_code
_entity_poly.pdbx_strand_id
1 'polypeptide(L)'
;MIVCSCNILSDGDVKACLRPGPECPRTPAQVYRCLGCSPNCGRCARTIRAIMDQALSDAGVEPIAACNRGCCPTVLEKAAAEPTL
;
A
#
# COMPACT_ATOMS: atom_id res chain seq x y z
N MET A 1 -11.52 11.69 -7.25
CA MET A 1 -12.60 10.75 -6.87
C MET A 1 -12.47 10.39 -5.40
N ILE A 2 -13.56 10.41 -4.62
CA ILE A 2 -13.56 9.87 -3.26
C ILE A 2 -13.54 8.34 -3.32
N VAL A 3 -12.57 7.75 -2.61
CA VAL A 3 -12.31 6.31 -2.56
C VAL A 3 -12.80 5.71 -1.25
N CYS A 4 -12.65 6.42 -0.13
CA CYS A 4 -13.10 5.96 1.18
C CYS A 4 -14.03 6.99 1.82
N SER A 5 -15.30 6.64 2.02
CA SER A 5 -16.24 7.52 2.73
C SER A 5 -16.00 7.57 4.23
N CYS A 6 -15.55 6.47 4.86
CA CYS A 6 -15.33 6.43 6.31
C CYS A 6 -14.22 7.38 6.78
N ASN A 7 -13.16 7.49 6.00
CA ASN A 7 -11.98 8.28 6.31
C ASN A 7 -11.85 9.52 5.39
N ILE A 8 -12.85 9.74 4.52
CA ILE A 8 -12.90 10.85 3.55
C ILE A 8 -11.60 10.94 2.73
N LEU A 9 -11.20 9.82 2.12
CA LEU A 9 -9.99 9.73 1.31
C LEU A 9 -10.31 9.81 -0.18
N SER A 10 -9.54 10.60 -0.91
CA SER A 10 -9.58 10.72 -2.36
C SER A 10 -8.50 9.87 -3.04
N ASP A 11 -8.62 9.68 -4.36
CA ASP A 11 -7.55 9.06 -5.16
C ASP A 11 -6.26 9.87 -5.12
N GLY A 12 -6.36 11.21 -5.02
CA GLY A 12 -5.23 12.10 -4.86
C GLY A 12 -4.47 11.84 -3.56
N ASP A 13 -5.19 11.62 -2.45
CA ASP A 13 -4.58 11.27 -1.17
C ASP A 13 -3.81 9.96 -1.24
N VAL A 14 -4.39 8.94 -1.90
CA VAL A 14 -3.71 7.65 -2.11
C VAL A 14 -2.44 7.81 -2.95
N LYS A 15 -2.51 8.56 -4.06
CA LYS A 15 -1.37 8.80 -4.95
C LYS A 15 -0.27 9.62 -4.27
N ALA A 16 -0.63 10.58 -3.43
CA ALA A 16 0.34 11.41 -2.71
C ALA A 16 1.24 10.61 -1.76
N CYS A 17 0.77 9.44 -1.29
CA CYS A 17 1.56 8.52 -0.48
C CYS A 17 2.60 7.71 -1.28
N LEU A 18 2.43 7.57 -2.60
CA LEU A 18 3.25 6.69 -3.46
C LEU A 18 4.55 7.38 -3.90
N ARG A 19 5.34 7.87 -2.95
CA ARG A 19 6.63 8.48 -3.23
C ARG A 19 7.71 7.41 -3.42
N PRO A 20 8.67 7.58 -4.35
CA PRO A 20 9.82 6.69 -4.45
C PRO A 20 10.61 6.65 -3.13
N GLY A 21 10.95 5.46 -2.65
CA GLY A 21 11.72 5.27 -1.42
C GLY A 21 11.27 4.08 -0.58
N PRO A 22 11.96 3.81 0.54
CA PRO A 22 11.64 2.71 1.46
C PRO A 22 10.28 2.88 2.14
N GLU A 23 9.85 4.12 2.34
CA GLU A 23 8.56 4.46 2.97
C GLU A 23 7.37 4.37 2.00
N CYS A 24 7.60 3.98 0.75
CA CYS A 24 6.54 3.84 -0.25
C CYS A 24 5.57 2.71 0.16
N PRO A 25 4.28 2.99 0.38
CA PRO A 25 3.35 1.97 0.85
C PRO A 25 3.14 0.90 -0.23
N ARG A 26 3.26 -0.37 0.19
CA ARG A 26 3.06 -1.55 -0.68
C ARG A 26 1.72 -2.26 -0.46
N THR A 27 0.95 -1.82 0.54
CA THR A 27 -0.39 -2.35 0.81
C THR A 27 -1.38 -1.22 1.17
N PRO A 28 -2.71 -1.43 0.98
CA PRO A 28 -3.72 -0.47 1.43
C PRO A 28 -3.64 -0.15 2.93
N ALA A 29 -3.25 -1.12 3.76
CA ALA A 29 -3.05 -0.91 5.19
C ALA A 29 -1.93 0.12 5.47
N GLN A 30 -0.85 0.08 4.68
CA GLN A 30 0.23 1.06 4.78
C GLN A 30 -0.21 2.43 4.28
N VAL A 31 -1.09 2.51 3.28
CA VAL A 31 -1.69 3.79 2.84
C VAL A 31 -2.47 4.44 3.98
N TYR A 32 -3.33 3.71 4.68
CA TYR A 32 -4.05 4.27 5.83
C TYR A 32 -3.08 4.78 6.91
N ARG A 33 -2.01 4.02 7.20
CA ARG A 33 -0.98 4.44 8.16
C ARG A 33 -0.24 5.70 7.71
N CYS A 34 0.11 5.79 6.42
CA CYS A 34 0.75 6.97 5.83
C CYS A 34 -0.15 8.21 5.95
N LEU A 35 -1.47 8.03 5.83
CA LEU A 35 -2.49 9.08 6.00
C LEU A 35 -2.92 9.29 7.47
N GLY A 36 -2.29 8.60 8.43
CA GLY A 36 -2.58 8.78 9.86
C GLY A 36 -3.95 8.25 10.31
N CYS A 37 -4.52 7.28 9.60
CA CYS A 37 -5.82 6.69 9.95
C CYS A 37 -5.79 5.16 9.99
N SER A 38 -6.85 4.55 10.53
CA SER A 38 -7.08 3.11 10.50
C SER A 38 -8.23 2.77 9.54
N PRO A 39 -8.26 1.56 8.96
CA PRO A 39 -9.41 1.11 8.18
C PRO A 39 -10.62 0.92 9.09
N ASN A 40 -11.78 1.45 8.67
CA ASN A 40 -13.05 1.26 9.39
C ASN A 40 -13.82 0.07 8.82
N CYS A 41 -14.47 0.24 7.66
CA CYS A 41 -15.29 -0.82 7.05
C CYS A 41 -14.59 -1.64 5.96
N GLY A 42 -13.36 -1.26 5.57
CA GLY A 42 -12.52 -1.99 4.60
C GLY A 42 -12.99 -2.05 3.14
N ARG A 43 -14.20 -1.60 2.80
CA ARG A 43 -14.79 -1.73 1.45
C ARG A 43 -13.96 -1.07 0.34
N CYS A 44 -13.22 -0.02 0.67
CA CYS A 44 -12.38 0.71 -0.25
C CYS A 44 -11.01 0.06 -0.51
N ALA A 45 -10.63 -0.99 0.22
CA ALA A 45 -9.28 -1.58 0.12
C ALA A 45 -8.94 -2.10 -1.28
N ARG A 46 -9.90 -2.72 -1.98
CA ARG A 46 -9.73 -3.18 -3.38
C ARG A 46 -9.47 -2.00 -4.33
N THR A 47 -10.24 -0.92 -4.18
CA THR A 47 -10.09 0.29 -5.00
C THR A 47 -8.78 1.00 -4.73
N ILE A 48 -8.38 1.13 -3.46
CA ILE A 48 -7.07 1.67 -3.08
C ILE A 48 -5.96 0.84 -3.72
N ARG A 49 -6.05 -0.50 -3.66
CA ARG A 49 -5.05 -1.38 -4.30
C ARG A 49 -4.96 -1.15 -5.81
N ALA A 50 -6.10 -1.04 -6.50
CA ALA A 50 -6.11 -0.77 -7.94
C ALA A 50 -5.46 0.59 -8.27
N ILE A 51 -5.72 1.63 -7.48
CA ILE A 51 -5.08 2.94 -7.64
C ILE A 51 -3.56 2.85 -7.43
N MET A 52 -3.12 2.08 -6.43
CA MET A 52 -1.69 1.84 -6.18
C MET A 52 -1.03 1.12 -7.35
N ASP A 53 -1.63 0.02 -7.82
CA ASP A 53 -1.08 -0.77 -8.92
C ASP A 53 -0.98 0.08 -10.21
N GLN A 54 -2.01 0.89 -10.50
CA GLN A 54 -2.01 1.80 -11.64
C GLN A 54 -0.91 2.87 -11.53
N ALA A 55 -0.81 3.53 -10.38
CA ALA A 55 0.16 4.61 -10.17
C ALA A 55 1.61 4.10 -10.16
N LEU A 56 1.86 2.89 -9.64
CA LEU A 56 3.18 2.27 -9.69
C LEU A 56 3.56 1.84 -11.11
N SER A 57 2.60 1.32 -11.87
CA SER A 57 2.80 0.96 -13.29
C SER A 57 3.12 2.21 -14.13
N ASP A 58 2.39 3.32 -13.95
CA ASP A 58 2.67 4.60 -14.63
C ASP A 58 4.04 5.17 -14.25
N ALA A 59 4.52 4.91 -13.04
CA ALA A 59 5.83 5.34 -12.57
C ALA A 59 6.99 4.44 -13.05
N GLY A 60 6.71 3.38 -13.83
CA GLY A 60 7.71 2.39 -14.26
C GLY A 60 8.28 1.56 -13.09
N VAL A 61 7.57 1.50 -11.96
CA VAL A 61 7.94 0.71 -10.80
C VAL A 61 7.29 -0.67 -10.96
N GLU A 62 8.05 -1.60 -11.53
CA GLU A 62 7.60 -2.97 -11.69
C GLU A 62 7.19 -3.55 -10.32
N PRO A 63 5.97 -4.09 -10.19
CA PRO A 63 5.55 -4.71 -8.94
C PRO A 63 6.42 -5.92 -8.66
N ILE A 64 7.04 -5.97 -7.47
CA ILE A 64 7.74 -7.16 -7.00
C ILE A 64 6.70 -8.28 -6.97
N ALA A 65 6.89 -9.28 -7.82
CA ALA A 65 5.91 -10.32 -8.12
C ALA A 65 5.26 -10.84 -6.84
N ALA A 66 3.95 -10.61 -6.69
CA ALA A 66 3.16 -11.31 -5.69
C ALA A 66 3.26 -12.81 -6.01
N CYS A 67 3.57 -13.62 -5.00
CA CYS A 67 3.67 -15.06 -5.15
C CYS A 67 2.33 -15.60 -5.70
N ASN A 68 2.30 -15.96 -6.99
CA ASN A 68 1.09 -16.33 -7.71
C ASN A 68 0.73 -17.82 -7.55
N ARG A 69 1.16 -18.43 -6.44
CA ARG A 69 0.81 -19.80 -6.05
C ARG A 69 0.13 -19.74 -4.71
N GLY A 70 -1.05 -20.35 -4.62
CA GLY A 70 -1.81 -20.57 -3.38
C GLY A 70 -1.10 -21.51 -2.39
N CYS A 71 0.13 -21.16 -2.02
CA CYS A 71 0.98 -21.82 -1.04
C CYS A 71 1.86 -20.74 -0.41
N CYS A 72 1.35 -20.03 0.59
CA CYS A 72 1.96 -19.93 1.93
C CYS A 72 1.41 -18.75 2.73
N PRO A 73 1.31 -18.92 4.06
CA PRO A 73 0.49 -18.10 4.94
C PRO A 73 1.22 -16.82 5.35
N THR A 74 0.43 -15.89 5.88
CA THR A 74 0.86 -14.67 6.56
C THR A 74 2.02 -14.88 7.55
N VAL A 75 3.27 -14.72 7.11
CA VAL A 75 4.35 -14.25 7.99
C VAL A 75 5.18 -13.22 7.24
N LEU A 76 5.12 -12.01 7.77
CA LEU A 76 5.97 -10.87 7.47
C LEU A 76 7.42 -11.24 7.81
N GLU A 77 8.23 -11.60 6.82
CA GLU A 77 9.68 -11.80 7.02
C GLU A 77 10.39 -10.45 7.00
N LYS A 78 10.56 -9.93 8.21
CA LYS A 78 11.63 -9.06 8.73
C LYS A 78 12.84 -8.94 7.79
N ALA A 79 12.95 -7.83 7.07
CA ALA A 79 14.24 -7.36 6.58
C ALA A 79 14.96 -6.66 7.74
N ALA A 80 15.97 -7.35 8.27
CA ALA A 80 16.88 -6.83 9.27
C ALA A 80 17.68 -5.65 8.70
N ALA A 81 17.68 -4.53 9.41
CA ALA A 81 18.84 -3.66 9.50
C ALA A 81 19.39 -3.84 10.92
N GLU A 82 20.52 -4.54 11.03
CA GLU A 82 21.25 -4.75 12.27
C GLU A 82 21.88 -3.45 12.80
N PRO A 83 21.99 -3.24 14.12
CA PRO A 83 22.92 -2.29 14.73
C PRO A 83 24.27 -2.96 14.97
N THR A 84 25.33 -2.45 14.34
CA THR A 84 26.72 -2.80 14.69
C THR A 84 27.19 -1.88 15.82
N LEU A 85 27.46 -2.51 16.96
CA LEU A 85 28.29 -2.12 18.14
C LEU A 85 28.72 -0.65 18.29
#